data_AF-A0A2D0KVX3-F1
#
_entry.id   AF-A0A2D0KVX3-F1
#
_cell.length_a   1.000
_cell.length_b   1.000
_cell.length_c   1.000
_cell.angle_alpha   90.00
_cell.angle_beta   90.00
_cell.angle_gamma   90.00
#
_symmetry.space_group_name_H-M   'P 1'
#
loop_
_entity.id
_entity.type
_entity.pdbx_description
1 polymer ?
#
loop_
_entity_poly.entity_id
_entity_poly.type
_entity_poly.pdbx_seq_one_letter_code
_entity_poly.pdbx_strand_id
1 'polypeptide(L)' 'MESLVAQRINFIARMATSCECNQAEDKELALVWIAELSAPYEKSLSVYNNFLKNKSLDNE' A
#
# COMPACT_ATOMS: atom_id res chain seq x y z
N MET A 1 12.82 -9.02 5.60
CA MET A 1 12.89 -7.63 6.09
C MET A 1 11.79 -6.86 5.40
N GLU A 2 10.86 -6.23 6.13
CA GLU A 2 9.81 -5.40 5.52
C GLU A 2 10.44 -4.25 4.71
N SER A 3 9.83 -3.90 3.58
CA SER A 3 10.31 -2.80 2.75
C SER A 3 10.23 -1.46 3.51
N LEU A 4 11.14 -0.53 3.22
CA LEU A 4 11.11 0.81 3.82
C LEU A 4 9.77 1.51 3.58
N VAL A 5 9.13 1.26 2.44
CA VAL A 5 7.82 1.83 2.13
C VAL A 5 6.72 1.20 3.00
N ALA A 6 6.75 -0.11 3.24
CA ALA A 6 5.82 -0.76 4.15
C ALA A 6 5.96 -0.23 5.58
N GLN A 7 7.19 -0.01 6.05
CA GLN A 7 7.45 0.61 7.36
C GLN A 7 6.89 2.04 7.45
N ARG A 8 7.03 2.84 6.38
CA ARG A 8 6.46 4.20 6.30
C ARG A 8 4.94 4.19 6.32
N ILE A 9 4.30 3.31 5.54
CA ILE A 9 2.85 3.15 5.53
C ILE A 9 2.35 2.78 6.93
N ASN A 10 3.00 1.80 7.57
CA ASN A 10 2.64 1.36 8.92
C ASN A 10 2.79 2.49 9.95
N PHE A 11 3.86 3.28 9.85
CA PHE A 11 4.06 4.44 10.72
C PHE A 11 2.97 5.50 10.56
N ILE A 12 2.65 5.89 9.31
CA ILE A 12 1.60 6.88 9.01
C ILE A 12 0.24 6.38 9.51
N ALA A 13 -0.11 5.12 9.27
CA ALA A 13 -1.36 4.53 9.73
C ALA A 13 -1.49 4.58 11.26
N ARG A 14 -0.39 4.29 11.99
CA ARG A 14 -0.37 4.38 13.45
C ARG A 14 -0.53 5.82 13.95
N MET A 15 0.09 6.80 13.31
CA MET A 15 -0.08 8.21 13.66
C MET A 15 -1.49 8.73 13.36
N ALA A 16 -2.09 8.33 12.24
CA ALA A 16 -3.43 8.76 11.86
C ALA A 16 -4.54 8.17 12.76
N THR A 17 -4.26 7.02 13.37
CA THR A 17 -5.18 6.32 14.28
C THR A 17 -4.91 6.60 15.75
N SER A 18 -3.74 7.16 16.10
CA SER A 18 -3.47 7.66 17.44
C SER A 18 -4.18 9.00 17.65
N CYS A 19 -4.38 9.39 18.92
CA CYS A 19 -4.90 10.72 19.27
C CYS A 19 -3.90 11.87 18.98
N GLU A 20 -2.83 11.61 18.25
CA GLU A 20 -1.81 12.59 17.88
C GLU A 20 -2.24 13.37 16.62
N CYS A 21 -3.02 12.75 15.72
CA CYS A 21 -3.71 13.40 14.60
C CYS A 21 -5.19 13.56 14.92
N ASN A 22 -5.56 14.65 15.59
CA ASN A 22 -6.96 14.94 15.94
C ASN A 22 -7.70 15.81 14.93
N GLN A 23 -6.98 16.44 13.99
CA GLN A 23 -7.61 17.24 12.94
C GLN A 23 -8.07 16.33 11.80
N ALA A 24 -9.26 16.59 11.27
CA ALA A 24 -9.81 15.82 10.15
C ALA A 24 -8.91 15.93 8.90
N GLU A 25 -8.34 17.11 8.67
CA GLU A 25 -7.43 17.41 7.55
C GLU A 25 -6.15 16.55 7.61
N ASP A 26 -5.56 16.36 8.79
CA ASP A 26 -4.38 15.51 8.96
C ASP A 26 -4.69 14.03 8.64
N LYS A 27 -5.89 13.56 9.01
CA LYS A 27 -6.32 12.19 8.72
C LYS A 27 -6.55 11.97 7.23
N GLU A 28 -7.13 12.96 6.55
CA GLU A 28 -7.35 12.92 5.11
C GLU A 28 -6.02 12.94 4.35
N LEU A 29 -5.09 13.80 4.76
CA LEU A 29 -3.74 13.83 4.20
C LEU A 29 -2.99 12.51 4.41
N ALA A 30 -3.11 11.90 5.59
CA ALA A 30 -2.51 10.59 5.86
C ALA A 30 -3.06 9.49 4.95
N LEU A 31 -4.37 9.49 4.66
CA LEU A 31 -4.99 8.56 3.72
C LEU A 31 -4.46 8.74 2.30
N VAL A 32 -4.27 9.98 1.85
CA VAL A 32 -3.68 10.29 0.53
C VAL A 32 -2.25 9.73 0.43
N TRP A 33 -1.40 9.97 1.44
CA TRP A 33 -0.03 9.44 1.43
C TRP A 33 0.03 7.92 1.45
N ILE A 34 -0.85 7.27 2.21
CA ILE A 34 -0.93 5.80 2.20
C ILE A 34 -1.29 5.30 0.80
N ALA A 35 -2.25 5.93 0.12
CA ALA A 35 -2.64 5.57 -1.23
C ALA A 35 -1.50 5.77 -2.24
N GLU A 36 -0.82 6.92 -2.20
CA GLU A 36 0.31 7.23 -3.08
C GLU A 36 1.49 6.27 -2.88
N LEU A 37 1.83 5.94 -1.63
CA LEU A 37 2.90 4.99 -1.31
C LEU A 37 2.52 3.56 -1.72
N SER A 38 1.23 3.24 -1.78
CA SER A 38 0.72 1.91 -2.15
C SER A 38 0.56 1.73 -3.67
N ALA A 39 0.29 2.80 -4.42
CA ALA A 39 0.01 2.74 -5.86
C ALA A 39 1.07 2.01 -6.73
N PRO A 40 2.39 2.15 -6.47
CA PRO A 40 3.41 1.39 -7.22
C PRO A 40 3.33 -0.13 -6.99
N TYR A 41 2.86 -0.55 -5.81
CA TYR A 41 2.71 -1.97 -5.47
C TYR A 41 1.50 -2.59 -6.15
N GLU A 42 0.45 -1.81 -6.42
CA GLU A 42 -0.75 -2.27 -7.10
C GLU A 42 -0.46 -2.68 -8.55
N LYS A 43 0.35 -1.89 -9.26
CA LYS A 43 0.81 -2.23 -10.62
C LYS A 43 1.66 -3.49 -10.64
N SER A 44 2.64 -3.61 -9.74
CA SER A 44 3.50 -4.79 -9.70
C SER A 44 2.74 -6.06 -9.29
N LEU A 45 1.78 -5.94 -8.37
CA LEU A 45 0.88 -7.04 -8.00
C LEU A 45 0.01 -7.49 -9.18
N SER A 46 -0.56 -6.54 -9.94
CA SER A 46 -1.38 -6.86 -11.11
C SER A 46 -0.59 -7.59 -12.20
N VAL A 47 0.66 -7.17 -12.46
CA VAL A 47 1.54 -7.80 -13.45
C VAL A 47 1.94 -9.20 -12.99
N TYR A 48 2.29 -9.37 -11.72
CA TYR A 48 2.63 -10.67 -11.14
C TYR A 48 1.44 -11.64 -11.16
N ASN A 49 0.25 -11.17 -10.80
CA ASN A 49 -0.97 -11.98 -10.88
C ASN A 49 -1.30 -12.41 -12.31
N ASN A 50 -1.16 -11.51 -13.28
CA ASN A 50 -1.34 -11.87 -14.70
C ASN A 50 -0.29 -12.87 -15.19
N PHE A 51 0.97 -12.72 -14.77
CA PHE A 51 2.02 -13.69 -15.07
C PHE A 51 1.71 -15.08 -14.50
N LEU A 52 1.28 -15.16 -13.23
CA LEU A 52 0.88 -16.42 -12.61
C LEU A 52 -0.32 -17.05 -13.32
N LYS A 53 -1.31 -16.24 -13.70
CA LYS A 53 -2.50 -16.71 -14.43
C LYS A 53 -2.17 -17.25 -15.81
N ASN A 54 -1.25 -16.62 -16.54
CA ASN A 54 -0.80 -17.13 -17.84
C ASN A 54 0.04 -18.40 -17.69
N LYS A 55 0.93 -18.46 -16.70
CA LYS A 55 1.73 -19.66 -16.41
C LYS A 55 0.87 -20.87 -16.01
N SER A 56 -0.28 -20.67 -15.38
CA SER A 56 -1.22 -21.77 -15.11
C SER A 56 -1.96 -22.27 -16.35
N LEU A 57 -2.13 -21.43 -17.38
CA LEU A 57 -2.81 -21.78 -18.64
C LEU A 57 -1.87 -22.50 -19.63
N ASP A 58 -0.56 -22.31 -19.52
CA ASP A 58 0.43 -22.99 -20.37
C ASP A 58 0.70 -24.46 -19.96
N ASN A 59 0.07 -24.96 -18.88
CA ASN A 59 0.24 -26.33 -18.37
C ASN A 59 -0.98 -27.24 -18.61
N GLU A 60 -1.97 -26.81 -19.41
CA GLU A 60 -3.06 -27.66 -19.95
C GLU A 60 -2.78 -28.03 -21.41
#